data_AF-A0A965R9E2-F1
#
_entry.id   AF-A0A965R9E2-F1
#
_cell.length_a   1.000
_cell.length_b   1.000
_cell.length_c   1.000
_cell.angle_alpha   90.00
_cell.angle_beta   90.00
_cell.angle_gamma   90.00
#
_symmetry.space_group_name_H-M   'P 1'
#
loop_
_entity.id
_entity.type
_entity.pdbx_description
1 polymer ?
#
loop_
_entity_poly.entity_id
_entity_poly.type
_entity_poly.pdbx_seq_one_letter_code
_entity_poly.pdbx_strand_id
1 'polypeptide(L)'
;MSLPPLLKHVYNFGTEEVVKRGKKIFFTQGVTLLDVDAIIEQVRFRVKNDMYQNFYTVTISRYNHPNELKVRCQCPYNMGEICRHEV
;
A
#
# COMPACT_ATOMS: atom_id res chain seq x y z
N MET A 1 -9.72 -18.61 8.70
CA MET A 1 -10.00 -17.50 7.77
C MET A 1 -8.72 -17.18 7.01
N SER A 2 -8.68 -17.42 5.71
CA SER A 2 -7.50 -17.09 4.89
C SER A 2 -7.34 -15.57 4.85
N LEU A 3 -6.19 -15.06 5.29
CA LEU A 3 -5.83 -13.66 5.14
C LEU A 3 -5.99 -13.25 3.66
N PRO A 4 -6.61 -12.09 3.37
CA PRO A 4 -6.69 -11.54 2.02
C PRO A 4 -5.32 -11.60 1.31
N PRO A 5 -5.26 -11.91 0.00
CA PRO A 5 -4.01 -12.04 -0.73
C PRO A 5 -3.06 -10.84 -0.57
N LEU A 6 -3.63 -9.64 -0.47
CA LEU A 6 -2.93 -8.39 -0.16
C LEU A 6 -2.22 -8.43 1.20
N LEU A 7 -2.94 -8.84 2.26
CA LEU A 7 -2.36 -8.94 3.59
C LEU A 7 -1.27 -10.01 3.63
N LYS A 8 -1.46 -11.14 2.94
CA LYS A 8 -0.42 -12.17 2.83
C LYS A 8 0.83 -11.62 2.13
N HIS A 9 0.68 -10.83 1.07
CA HIS A 9 1.80 -10.17 0.39
C HIS A 9 2.54 -9.22 1.35
N VAL A 10 1.80 -8.36 2.05
CA VAL A 10 2.37 -7.40 3.01
C VAL A 10 3.12 -8.08 4.15
N TYR A 11 2.58 -9.16 4.74
CA TYR A 11 3.26 -9.88 5.83
C TYR A 11 4.43 -10.76 5.35
N ASN A 12 4.45 -11.15 4.08
CA ASN A 12 5.56 -11.94 3.52
C ASN A 12 6.79 -11.07 3.20
N PHE A 13 6.57 -9.84 2.73
CA PHE A 13 7.65 -8.98 2.21
C PHE A 13 7.91 -7.73 3.08
N GLY A 14 6.98 -7.36 3.96
CA GLY A 14 7.14 -6.23 4.87
C GLY A 14 7.88 -6.60 6.15
N THR A 15 8.86 -5.79 6.54
CA THR A 15 9.47 -5.89 7.87
C THR A 15 8.49 -5.43 8.95
N GLU A 16 8.70 -5.87 10.19
CA GLU A 16 7.81 -5.53 11.32
C GLU A 16 7.65 -4.02 11.51
N GLU A 17 8.73 -3.26 11.28
CA GLU A 17 8.72 -1.79 11.33
C GLU A 17 7.82 -1.17 10.25
N VAL A 18 7.89 -1.68 9.02
CA VAL A 18 7.09 -1.23 7.89
C VAL A 18 5.60 -1.48 8.15
N VAL A 19 5.27 -2.67 8.65
CA VAL A 19 3.87 -3.03 8.99
C VAL A 19 3.34 -2.14 10.13
N LYS A 20 4.14 -1.92 11.17
CA LYS A 20 3.73 -1.08 12.31
C LYS A 20 3.51 0.38 11.90
N ARG A 21 4.38 0.94 11.06
CA ARG A 21 4.24 2.31 10.54
C ARG A 21 3.06 2.43 9.58
N GLY A 22 2.85 1.47 8.69
CA GLY A 22 1.69 1.44 7.80
C GLY A 22 0.37 1.42 8.56
N LYS A 23 0.25 0.55 9.57
CA LYS A 23 -0.91 0.54 10.48
C LYS A 23 -1.13 1.90 11.14
N LYS A 24 -0.06 2.57 11.61
CA LYS A 24 -0.17 3.91 12.20
C LYS A 24 -0.76 4.91 11.20
N ILE A 25 -0.28 4.92 9.95
CA ILE A 25 -0.79 5.80 8.89
C ILE A 25 -2.29 5.57 8.66
N PHE A 26 -2.69 4.30 8.56
CA PHE A 26 -4.10 3.91 8.41
C PHE A 26 -4.98 4.41 9.58
N PHE A 27 -4.55 4.17 10.83
CA PHE A 27 -5.30 4.63 12.01
C PHE A 27 -5.37 6.16 12.12
N THR A 28 -4.38 6.89 11.61
CA THR A 28 -4.39 8.36 11.56
C THR A 28 -5.19 8.94 10.40
N GLN A 29 -5.97 8.12 9.67
CA GLN A 29 -6.72 8.52 8.47
C GLN A 29 -5.82 9.18 7.41
N GLY A 30 -4.57 8.72 7.32
CA GLY A 30 -3.59 9.22 6.35
C GLY A 30 -3.81 8.70 4.93
N VAL A 31 -4.84 7.90 4.67
CA VAL A 31 -5.10 7.26 3.38
C VAL A 31 -6.38 7.82 2.79
N THR A 32 -6.32 8.30 1.54
CA THR A 32 -7.49 8.68 0.77
C THR A 32 -7.51 7.95 -0.57
N LEU A 33 -8.69 7.52 -0.99
CA LEU A 33 -8.90 6.95 -2.31
C LEU A 33 -8.90 8.09 -3.34
N LEU A 34 -8.06 7.99 -4.37
CA LEU A 34 -8.06 8.95 -5.47
C LEU A 34 -8.95 8.48 -6.62
N ASP A 35 -8.76 7.23 -7.02
CA ASP A 35 -9.31 6.74 -8.28
C ASP A 35 -9.43 5.21 -8.28
N VAL A 36 -10.48 4.71 -8.93
CA VAL A 36 -10.78 3.28 -9.09
C VAL A 36 -11.18 3.03 -10.53
N ASP A 37 -10.28 2.39 -11.28
CA ASP A 37 -10.52 1.93 -12.64
C ASP A 37 -10.80 0.42 -12.61
N ALA A 38 -12.09 0.06 -12.61
CA ALA A 38 -12.50 -1.35 -12.61
C ALA A 38 -12.17 -2.09 -13.92
N ILE A 39 -12.05 -1.36 -15.04
CA ILE A 39 -11.75 -1.95 -16.37
C ILE A 39 -10.28 -2.39 -16.45
N ILE A 40 -9.37 -1.59 -15.89
CA ILE A 40 -7.92 -1.84 -15.88
C ILE A 40 -7.51 -2.61 -14.60
N GLU A 41 -8.48 -2.83 -13.70
CA GLU A 41 -8.27 -3.39 -12.37
C GLU A 41 -7.20 -2.63 -11.58
N GLN A 42 -7.28 -1.30 -11.61
CA GLN A 42 -6.31 -0.42 -11.00
C GLN A 42 -6.98 0.48 -9.97
N VAL A 43 -6.35 0.63 -8.81
CA VAL A 43 -6.78 1.51 -7.74
C VAL A 43 -5.62 2.40 -7.33
N ARG A 44 -5.89 3.69 -7.18
CA ARG A 44 -4.92 4.69 -6.74
C ARG A 44 -5.32 5.26 -5.39
N PHE A 45 -4.40 5.20 -4.45
CA PHE A 45 -4.51 5.77 -3.11
C PHE A 45 -3.51 6.91 -2.97
N ARG A 46 -3.90 7.94 -2.22
CA ARG A 46 -3.00 8.95 -1.70
C ARG A 46 -2.74 8.66 -0.24
N VAL A 47 -1.48 8.45 0.09
CA VAL A 47 -1.04 8.10 1.44
C VAL A 47 -0.16 9.22 1.97
N LYS A 48 -0.52 9.74 3.14
CA LYS A 48 0.24 10.75 3.88
C LYS A 48 1.38 10.07 4.62
N ASN A 49 2.56 10.68 4.55
CA ASN A 49 3.73 10.22 5.28
C ASN A 49 3.56 10.48 6.80
N ASP A 50 4.10 9.59 7.63
CA ASP A 50 4.00 9.63 9.09
C ASP A 50 4.91 10.70 9.73
N MET A 51 6.03 11.01 9.08
CA MET A 51 7.04 11.95 9.60
C MET A 51 6.96 13.35 8.97
N TYR A 52 6.58 13.42 7.69
CA TYR A 52 6.54 14.66 6.92
C TYR A 52 5.13 14.84 6.37
N GLN A 53 4.64 16.08 6.22
CA GLN A 53 3.32 16.36 5.61
C GLN A 53 3.30 16.18 4.07
N ASN A 54 4.07 15.22 3.58
CA ASN A 54 4.13 14.84 2.17
C ASN A 54 3.08 13.77 1.87
N PHE A 55 2.60 13.77 0.64
CA PHE A 55 1.67 12.78 0.14
C PHE A 55 2.33 11.99 -0.97
N TYR A 56 2.18 10.67 -0.93
CA TYR A 56 2.62 9.78 -1.98
C TYR A 56 1.43 9.08 -2.60
N THR A 57 1.54 8.80 -3.90
CA THR A 57 0.55 8.00 -4.61
C THR A 57 0.98 6.54 -4.57
N VAL A 58 0.05 5.68 -4.15
CA VAL A 58 0.18 4.23 -4.14
C VAL A 58 -0.80 3.67 -5.15
N THR A 59 -0.29 2.91 -6.09
CA THR A 59 -1.08 2.31 -7.16
C THR A 59 -1.11 0.80 -6.97
N ILE A 60 -2.30 0.24 -6.86
CA ILE A 60 -2.55 -1.19 -6.82
C ILE A 60 -3.11 -1.59 -8.18
N SER A 61 -2.50 -2.57 -8.84
CA SER A 61 -2.96 -3.11 -10.12
C SER A 61 -3.26 -4.60 -10.00
N ARG A 62 -4.23 -5.08 -10.80
CA ARG A 62 -4.66 -6.48 -10.85
C ARG A 62 -5.11 -7.00 -9.48
N TYR A 63 -5.87 -6.18 -8.75
CA TYR A 63 -6.28 -6.52 -7.38
C TYR A 63 -7.22 -7.74 -7.30
N ASN A 64 -7.89 -8.11 -8.39
CA ASN A 64 -8.72 -9.32 -8.48
C ASN A 64 -7.89 -10.59 -8.69
N HIS A 65 -6.64 -10.47 -9.15
CA HIS A 65 -5.78 -11.60 -9.50
C HIS A 65 -4.66 -11.75 -8.45
N PRO A 66 -4.80 -12.67 -7.47
CA PRO A 66 -3.84 -12.80 -6.37
C PRO A 66 -2.42 -13.14 -6.80
N ASN A 67 -2.25 -13.75 -7.98
CA ASN A 67 -0.94 -14.13 -8.52
C ASN A 67 -0.24 -12.99 -9.28
N GLU A 68 -1.00 -12.01 -9.77
CA GLU A 68 -0.47 -10.91 -10.59
C GLU A 68 -0.60 -9.55 -9.93
N LEU A 69 -1.03 -9.55 -8.68
CA LEU A 69 -1.22 -8.35 -7.88
C LEU A 69 0.09 -7.58 -7.77
N LYS A 70 0.06 -6.30 -8.14
CA LYS A 70 1.21 -5.41 -8.06
C LYS A 70 0.83 -4.17 -7.28
N VAL A 71 1.59 -3.90 -6.24
CA VAL A 71 1.53 -2.64 -5.48
C VAL A 71 2.77 -1.83 -5.82
N ARG A 72 2.60 -0.54 -6.09
CA ARG A 72 3.71 0.39 -6.31
C ARG A 72 3.45 1.74 -5.64
N CYS A 73 4.35 2.14 -4.76
CA CYS A 73 4.41 3.48 -4.20
C CYS A 73 5.42 4.36 -4.96
N GLN A 74 5.10 5.65 -5.12
CA GLN A 74 6.03 6.66 -5.66
C GLN A 74 6.99 7.26 -4.61
N CYS A 75 7.11 6.67 -3.42
CA CYS A 75 7.97 7.25 -2.40
C CYS A 75 9.47 7.07 -2.76
N PRO A 76 10.30 8.12 -2.60
CA PRO A 76 11.74 8.03 -2.87
C PRO A 76 12.51 7.20 -1.82
N TYR A 77 11.87 6.90 -0.70
CA TYR A 77 12.43 6.14 0.42
C TYR A 77 11.92 4.69 0.42
N ASN A 78 11.92 4.03 -0.74
CA ASN A 78 11.60 2.61 -0.79
C ASN A 78 12.78 1.82 -0.20
N MET A 79 12.81 1.67 1.13
CA MET A 79 13.90 1.02 1.86
C MET A 79 13.81 -0.53 1.83
N GLY A 80 13.13 -1.11 0.84
CA GLY A 80 12.92 -2.55 0.71
C GLY A 80 12.05 -2.96 -0.48
N GLU A 81 11.52 -4.18 -0.47
CA GLU A 81 10.57 -4.69 -1.47
C GLU A 81 9.15 -4.11 -1.28
N ILE A 82 8.80 -3.75 -0.04
CA ILE A 82 7.55 -3.07 0.34
C ILE A 82 7.89 -1.84 1.19
N CYS A 83 7.17 -0.73 0.95
CA CYS A 83 7.26 0.48 1.75
C CYS A 83 6.10 0.61 2.76
N ARG A 84 6.27 1.50 3.75
CA ARG A 84 5.25 1.79 4.78
C ARG A 84 3.91 2.33 4.27
N HIS A 85 3.83 2.75 3.00
CA HIS A 85 2.61 3.26 2.38
C HIS A 85 1.82 2.16 1.65
N GLU A 86 2.39 0.96 1.50
CA GLU A 86 1.81 -0.16 0.75
C GLU A 86 1.12 -1.19 1.67
N VAL A 87 0.97 -0.85 2.96
CA VAL A 87 0.47 -1.70 4.07
C VAL A 87 -0.97 -1.39 4.40
#